data_AF-A0A5N9B196-F1
#
_entry.id   AF-A0A5N9B196-F1
#
_cell.length_a   1.000
_cell.length_b   1.000
_cell.length_c   1.000
_cell.angle_alpha   90.00
_cell.angle_beta   90.00
_cell.angle_gamma   90.00
#
_symmetry.space_group_name_H-M   'P 1'
#
loop_
_entity.id
_entity.type
_entity.pdbx_description
1 polymer ?
#
loop_
_entity_poly.entity_id
_entity_poly.type
_entity_poly.pdbx_seq_one_letter_code
_entity_poly.pdbx_strand_id
1 'polypeptide(L)' 'MSYDVKNFQTEVLSVSNTKPVLCDFWASWCKPCKFLTPILEKLVIEAKDQWILRKVNIEE' A
#
# COMPACT_ATOMS: atom_id res chain seq x y z
N MET A 1 6.49 -8.98 -6.06
CA MET A 1 5.35 -8.72 -5.16
C MET A 1 5.11 -7.21 -5.13
N SER A 2 4.57 -6.67 -6.23
CA SER A 2 4.49 -5.21 -6.44
C SER A 2 3.12 -4.73 -5.97
N TYR A 3 3.07 -4.09 -4.80
CA TYR A 3 1.88 -3.41 -4.30
C TYR A 3 1.67 -2.02 -4.96
N ASP A 4 2.54 -1.63 -5.88
CA ASP A 4 2.47 -0.35 -6.58
C ASP A 4 1.22 -0.25 -7.45
N VAL A 5 0.45 0.81 -7.18
CA VAL A 5 -0.83 1.10 -7.84
C VAL A 5 -0.59 1.54 -9.27
N LYS A 6 -1.28 0.90 -10.24
CA LYS A 6 -1.30 1.34 -11.64
C LYS A 6 -2.61 2.06 -11.99
N ASN A 7 -3.71 1.69 -11.33
CA ASN A 7 -4.99 2.35 -11.47
C ASN A 7 -5.60 2.62 -10.09
N PHE A 8 -5.55 3.87 -9.65
CA PHE A 8 -6.05 4.26 -8.34
C PHE A 8 -7.57 4.08 -8.18
N GLN A 9 -8.33 4.29 -9.25
CA GLN A 9 -9.79 4.15 -9.22
C GLN A 9 -10.19 2.72 -8.89
N THR A 10 -9.61 1.74 -9.57
CA THR A 10 -10.02 0.34 -9.39
C THR A 10 -9.32 -0.34 -8.22
N GLU A 11 -8.04 -0.04 -7.99
CA GLU A 11 -7.23 -0.76 -6.99
C GLU A 11 -7.35 -0.19 -5.57
N VAL A 12 -7.74 1.09 -5.45
CA VAL A 12 -7.90 1.77 -4.16
C VAL A 12 -9.37 2.12 -3.93
N LEU A 13 -9.96 2.96 -4.79
CA LEU A 13 -11.31 3.51 -4.53
C LEU A 13 -12.42 2.47 -4.64
N SER A 14 -12.40 1.61 -5.66
CA SER A 14 -13.41 0.55 -5.77
C SER A 14 -13.27 -0.46 -4.61
N VAL A 15 -12.05 -0.82 -4.25
CA VAL A 15 -11.77 -1.79 -3.18
C VAL A 15 -12.14 -1.24 -1.80
N SER A 16 -11.93 0.06 -1.56
CA SER A 16 -12.22 0.70 -0.26
C SER A 16 -13.69 0.64 0.14
N ASN A 17 -14.60 0.44 -0.81
CA ASN A 17 -16.02 0.19 -0.51
C ASN A 17 -16.28 -1.17 0.16
N THR A 18 -15.33 -2.11 0.07
CA THR A 18 -15.48 -3.48 0.58
C THR A 18 -14.56 -3.79 1.76
N LYS A 19 -13.34 -3.24 1.77
CA LYS A 19 -12.37 -3.43 2.86
C LYS A 19 -11.43 -2.25 3.01
N PRO A 20 -10.91 -1.98 4.22
CA PRO A 20 -9.94 -0.91 4.44
C PRO A 20 -8.71 -1.06 3.54
N VAL A 21 -8.29 0.05 2.95
CA VAL A 21 -7.10 0.14 2.10
C VAL A 21 -6.10 1.08 2.77
N LEU A 22 -4.98 0.52 3.21
CA LEU A 22 -3.85 1.31 3.70
C LEU A 22 -2.98 1.69 2.51
N CYS A 23 -2.81 3.00 2.28
CA CYS A 23 -1.97 3.53 1.22
C CYS A 23 -0.61 3.95 1.79
N ASP A 24 0.46 3.29 1.35
CA ASP A 24 1.85 3.67 1.63
C ASP A 24 2.36 4.59 0.51
N PHE A 25 2.33 5.90 0.79
CA PHE A 25 2.85 6.91 -0.13
C PHE A 25 4.37 6.99 0.05
N TRP A 26 5.11 6.56 -0.97
CA TRP A 26 6.56 6.40 -0.88
C TRP A 26 7.29 7.06 -2.06
N ALA A 27 8.57 7.32 -1.84
CA ALA A 27 9.49 7.89 -2.82
C ALA A 27 10.90 7.34 -2.62
N SER A 28 11.74 7.35 -3.66
CA SER A 28 13.14 6.91 -3.57
C SER A 28 13.96 7.70 -2.55
N TRP A 29 13.65 8.98 -2.37
CA TRP A 29 14.28 9.87 -1.38
C TRP A 29 13.76 9.69 0.05
N CYS A 30 12.63 8.98 0.24
CA CYS A 30 12.05 8.77 1.57
C CYS A 30 12.81 7.69 2.35
N LYS A 31 13.84 8.10 3.12
CA LYS A 31 14.58 7.19 4.01
C LYS A 31 13.70 6.49 5.05
N PRO A 32 12.75 7.15 5.75
CA PRO A 32 11.88 6.48 6.71
C PRO A 32 11.00 5.40 6.07
N CYS A 33 10.53 5.62 4.85
CA CYS A 33 9.68 4.67 4.11
C CYS A 33 10.39 3.31 3.92
N LYS A 34 11.72 3.31 3.70
CA LYS A 34 12.50 2.07 3.55
C LYS A 34 12.44 1.14 4.76
N PHE A 35 12.19 1.67 5.95
CA PHE A 35 11.99 0.89 7.17
C PHE A 35 10.51 0.57 7.43
N LEU A 36 9.62 1.49 7.09
CA LEU A 36 8.18 1.34 7.32
C LEU A 36 7.54 0.34 6.37
N THR A 37 7.84 0.40 5.06
CA THR A 37 7.23 -0.47 4.05
C THR A 37 7.37 -1.96 4.38
N PRO A 38 8.57 -2.49 4.77
CA PRO A 38 8.69 -3.90 5.16
C PRO A 38 7.89 -4.29 6.41
N ILE A 39 7.61 -3.34 7.31
CA ILE A 39 6.77 -3.58 8.49
C ILE A 39 5.31 -3.69 8.05
N LEU A 40 4.84 -2.79 7.18
CA LEU A 40 3.48 -2.83 6.64
C LEU A 40 3.23 -4.11 5.81
N GLU A 41 4.22 -4.55 5.03
CA GLU A 41 4.14 -5.80 4.26
C GLU A 41 4.02 -7.04 5.16
N LYS A 42 4.67 -7.05 6.33
CA LYS A 42 4.49 -8.12 7.32
C LYS A 42 3.10 -8.08 7.94
N LEU A 43 2.65 -6.89 8.34
CA LEU A 43 1.35 -6.72 8.99
C LEU A 43 0.19 -7.09 8.06
N VAL A 44 0.27 -6.81 6.75
CA VAL A 44 -0.80 -7.18 5.81
C VAL A 44 -0.89 -8.70 5.62
N ILE A 45 0.23 -9.43 5.71
CA ILE A 45 0.25 -10.90 5.69
C ILE A 45 -0.42 -11.46 6.96
N GLU A 46 -0.12 -10.87 8.12
CA GLU A 46 -0.70 -11.27 9.40
C GLU A 46 -2.19 -10.92 9.52
N ALA A 47 -2.64 -9.86 8.85
CA ALA A 47 -4.00 -9.35 8.90
C ALA A 47 -5.06 -10.27 8.26
N LYS A 48 -4.66 -11.34 7.55
CA LYS A 48 -5.58 -12.34 6.96
C LYS A 48 -6.78 -11.71 6.23
N ASP A 49 -6.47 -10.76 5.34
CA ASP A 49 -7.44 -10.08 4.47
C ASP A 49 -8.41 -9.09 5.16
N GLN A 50 -8.17 -8.75 6.43
CA GLN A 50 -8.94 -7.69 7.14
C GLN A 50 -8.73 -6.29 6.54
N TRP A 51 -7.56 -6.06 5.93
CA TRP A 51 -7.25 -4.84 5.19
C TRP A 51 -6.19 -5.17 4.13
N ILE A 52 -6.03 -4.28 3.15
CA ILE A 52 -5.01 -4.43 2.10
C ILE A 52 -4.03 -3.26 2.08
N LEU A 53 -2.80 -3.55 1.69
CA LEU A 53 -1.76 -2.56 1.45
C LEU A 53 -1.70 -2.20 -0.04
N ARG A 54 -1.59 -0.90 -0.34
CA ARG A 54 -1.28 -0.38 -1.68
C ARG A 54 -0.17 0.64 -1.56
N LYS A 55 0.85 0.52 -2.42
CA LYS A 55 1.96 1.45 -2.49
C LYS A 55 1.67 2.48 -3.58
N VAL A 56 1.84 3.75 -3.26
CA VAL A 56 1.66 4.84 -4.20
C VAL A 56 3.01 5.54 -4.32
N ASN A 57 3.65 5.38 -5.47
CA ASN A 57 4.85 6.14 -5.80
C ASN A 57 4.44 7.60 -6.03
N ILE A 58 5.05 8.54 -5.31
CA ILE A 58 4.79 9.98 -5.46
C ILE A 58 5.81 10.70 -6.35
N GLU A 59 6.76 9.97 -6.94
CA GLU A 59 7.74 10.50 -7.88
C GLU A 59 7.31 10.34 -9.35
N GLU A 60 6.18 9.67 -9.59
CA GLU A 60 5.67 9.30 -10.92
C GLU A 60 4.27 9.88 -11.18
#